data_AF-A0A3C0BHG9-F1
#
_entry.id   AF-A0A3C0BHG9-F1
#
_cell.length_a   1.000
_cell.length_b   1.000
_cell.length_c   1.000
_cell.angle_alpha   90.00
_cell.angle_beta   90.00
_cell.angle_gamma   90.00
#
_symmetry.space_group_name_H-M   'P 1'
#
loop_
_entity.id
_entity.type
_entity.pdbx_description
1 polymer ?
#
loop_
_entity_poly.entity_id
_entity_poly.type
_entity_poly.pdbx_seq_one_letter_code
_entity_poly.pdbx_strand_id
1 'polypeptide(L)'
;MMHFPVRKNRLIPAVLFLFCFSRTLFAAGRPVVTNISASAGTGKLINVSWTLPSKPEQPVTSLIVFRDVKPIASYSQLAALEPAATLGGGDTGWSDSAADYADYYYAVIAVTGSGRYDIIIPSMNATVNGAHRKLPQQNAAADTSASAKEKLYPQGTMRETPLPYVDLLEGTNTSGTHMGKQAQDQAKLLAGNTAEYAAAKKAKPLDVYVFEEDLVSPDGGDDYFLFDALRTTFIRKKYTESAAALNKLLGTNRSEGVTRRAKFYLGESYYFSGNYQEAVKTFLTVSDVYPVLTKKWIDSSLDFMNIPAGDIPPADVSQ
;
A
#
# COMPACT_ATOMS: atom_id res chain seq x y z
N MET A 1 57.57 -82.37 44.18
CA MET A 1 56.56 -83.45 44.32
C MET A 1 55.40 -82.88 45.14
N MET A 2 54.16 -83.26 44.81
CA MET A 2 52.86 -82.75 45.33
C MET A 2 52.33 -81.50 44.59
N HIS A 3 51.34 -81.59 43.70
CA HIS A 3 49.90 -81.92 43.79
C HIS A 3 49.00 -80.83 44.43
N PHE A 4 48.23 -80.18 43.53
CA PHE A 4 46.81 -79.75 43.59
C PHE A 4 46.36 -78.71 44.65
N PRO A 5 45.19 -78.04 44.51
CA PRO A 5 44.34 -77.82 43.32
C PRO A 5 43.80 -76.37 43.12
N VAL A 6 43.29 -76.20 41.90
CA VAL A 6 42.28 -75.25 41.39
C VAL A 6 41.23 -74.77 42.41
N ARG A 7 40.97 -73.45 42.44
CA ARG A 7 39.73 -72.87 42.98
C ARG A 7 39.11 -71.86 41.98
N LYS A 8 38.13 -72.40 41.24
CA LYS A 8 36.98 -71.82 40.53
C LYS A 8 36.92 -70.30 40.27
N ASN A 9 36.89 -69.97 38.97
CA ASN A 9 36.27 -68.77 38.38
C ASN A 9 34.82 -68.58 38.87
N ARG A 10 34.46 -67.34 39.22
CA ARG A 10 33.22 -66.70 38.76
C ARG A 10 33.48 -65.20 38.58
N LEU A 11 33.42 -64.75 37.32
CA LEU A 11 33.24 -63.35 36.94
C LEU A 11 31.84 -62.89 37.34
N ILE A 12 31.75 -61.72 37.99
CA ILE A 12 30.57 -60.84 37.94
C ILE A 12 31.12 -59.40 37.95
N PRO A 13 30.91 -58.57 36.90
CA PRO A 13 31.15 -57.14 36.94
C PRO A 13 29.84 -56.42 37.28
N ALA A 14 29.83 -55.45 38.21
CA ALA A 14 28.72 -54.51 38.31
C ALA A 14 29.11 -53.18 38.97
N VAL A 15 29.34 -52.21 38.10
CA VAL A 15 28.85 -50.82 38.16
C VAL A 15 29.19 -49.98 39.41
N LEU A 16 30.21 -49.15 39.24
CA LEU A 16 30.49 -47.97 40.07
C LEU A 16 29.47 -46.86 39.71
N PHE A 17 28.51 -46.58 40.60
CA PHE A 17 27.59 -45.44 40.45
C PHE A 17 28.31 -44.15 40.85
N LEU A 18 28.83 -43.42 39.86
CA LEU A 18 29.35 -42.06 40.04
C LEU A 18 28.15 -41.12 40.20
N PHE A 19 27.82 -40.78 41.45
CA PHE A 19 26.84 -39.72 41.76
C PHE A 19 27.43 -38.36 41.36
N CYS A 20 27.25 -37.97 40.10
CA CYS A 20 27.39 -36.58 39.67
C CYS A 20 26.28 -35.77 40.34
N PHE A 21 26.60 -35.09 41.44
CA PHE A 21 25.84 -33.93 41.90
C PHE A 21 25.97 -32.83 40.84
N SER A 22 25.11 -32.86 39.83
CA SER A 22 24.85 -31.72 38.97
C SER A 22 24.20 -30.63 39.84
N ARG A 23 25.02 -29.73 40.38
CA ARG A 23 24.52 -28.42 40.80
C ARG A 23 23.97 -27.77 39.54
N THR A 24 22.66 -27.64 39.45
CA THR A 24 22.00 -26.78 38.47
C THR A 24 22.42 -25.35 38.77
N LEU A 25 23.52 -24.91 38.14
CA LEU A 25 23.75 -23.50 37.88
C LEU A 25 22.59 -23.05 36.99
N PHE A 26 21.54 -22.53 37.60
CA PHE A 26 20.51 -21.78 36.88
C PHE A 26 21.24 -20.63 36.18
N ALA A 27 21.31 -20.69 34.85
CA ALA A 27 21.82 -19.59 34.04
C ALA A 27 21.02 -18.34 34.40
N ALA A 28 21.68 -17.33 34.97
CA ALA A 28 21.02 -16.09 35.30
C ALA A 28 20.53 -15.44 33.99
N GLY A 29 19.28 -14.98 33.99
CA GLY A 29 18.69 -14.38 32.80
C GLY A 29 19.32 -13.02 32.51
N ARG A 30 19.42 -12.64 31.23
CA ARG A 30 19.79 -11.26 30.87
C ARG A 30 18.78 -10.28 31.49
N PRO A 31 19.21 -9.08 31.91
CA PRO A 31 18.32 -8.07 32.50
C PRO A 31 17.48 -7.40 31.39
N VAL A 32 16.69 -8.18 30.66
CA VAL A 32 15.84 -7.70 29.56
C VAL A 32 14.39 -7.95 29.94
N VAL A 33 13.54 -6.93 29.79
CA VAL A 33 12.10 -7.09 30.01
C VAL A 33 11.48 -7.90 28.88
N THR A 34 10.38 -8.59 29.16
CA THR A 34 9.73 -9.48 28.21
C THR A 34 8.24 -9.21 28.15
N ASN A 35 7.55 -9.73 27.13
CA ASN A 35 6.10 -9.56 26.94
C ASN A 35 5.66 -8.09 26.97
N ILE A 36 6.42 -7.21 26.31
CA ILE A 36 5.96 -5.83 26.14
C ILE A 36 4.64 -5.82 25.37
N SER A 37 3.67 -5.08 25.89
CA SER A 37 2.38 -4.86 25.26
C SER A 37 1.99 -3.40 25.43
N ALA A 38 1.50 -2.79 24.37
CA ALA A 38 0.95 -1.45 24.39
C ALA A 38 -0.51 -1.53 23.90
N SER A 39 -1.42 -0.93 24.65
CA SER A 39 -2.86 -0.97 24.35
C SER A 39 -3.54 0.35 24.68
N ALA A 40 -4.62 0.64 23.96
CA ALA A 40 -5.41 1.84 24.17
C ALA A 40 -6.02 1.85 25.58
N GLY A 41 -5.66 2.84 26.39
CA GLY A 41 -6.22 3.08 27.71
C GLY A 41 -7.48 3.95 27.67
N THR A 42 -7.91 4.42 28.84
CA THR A 42 -9.05 5.34 28.97
C THR A 42 -8.65 6.75 28.52
N GLY A 43 -9.50 7.39 27.71
CA GLY A 43 -9.23 8.77 27.29
C GLY A 43 -8.04 8.85 26.35
N LYS A 44 -7.06 9.72 26.66
CA LYS A 44 -5.85 10.00 25.84
C LYS A 44 -4.67 9.08 26.14
N LEU A 45 -4.89 8.07 26.98
CA LEU A 45 -3.82 7.26 27.52
C LEU A 45 -3.58 6.03 26.65
N ILE A 46 -2.31 5.66 26.49
CA ILE A 46 -1.85 4.38 25.98
C ILE A 46 -1.15 3.67 27.13
N ASN A 47 -1.65 2.50 27.52
CA ASN A 47 -1.08 1.71 28.60
C ASN A 47 -0.05 0.75 28.03
N VAL A 48 1.18 0.88 28.50
CA VAL A 48 2.31 0.02 28.15
C VAL A 48 2.64 -0.84 29.37
N SER A 49 2.76 -2.15 29.19
CA SER A 49 3.06 -3.11 30.24
C SER A 49 4.11 -4.11 29.79
N TRP A 50 4.88 -4.66 30.73
CA TRP A 50 5.90 -5.68 30.48
C TRP A 50 6.11 -6.57 31.71
N THR A 51 6.79 -7.70 31.49
CA THR A 51 7.20 -8.64 32.53
C THR A 51 8.68 -8.47 32.85
N LEU A 52 9.00 -8.24 34.12
CA LEU A 52 10.37 -8.20 34.62
C LEU A 52 11.01 -9.60 34.64
N PRO A 53 12.34 -9.71 34.43
CA PRO A 53 13.05 -10.98 34.54
C PRO A 53 13.00 -11.50 35.99
N SER A 54 12.64 -12.77 36.20
CA SER A 54 12.45 -13.33 37.56
C SER A 54 13.74 -13.45 38.38
N LYS A 55 14.89 -13.64 37.72
CA LYS A 55 16.23 -13.74 38.32
C LYS A 55 17.29 -13.20 37.35
N PRO A 56 17.41 -11.88 37.21
CA PRO A 56 18.39 -11.30 36.31
C PRO A 56 19.81 -11.49 36.85
N GLU A 57 20.78 -11.62 35.96
CA GLU A 57 22.23 -11.69 36.28
C GLU A 57 22.70 -10.47 37.07
N GLN A 58 22.06 -9.33 36.83
CA GLN A 58 22.27 -8.10 37.59
C GLN A 58 20.92 -7.46 37.95
N PRO A 59 20.78 -6.86 39.14
CA PRO A 59 19.56 -6.18 39.52
C PRO A 59 19.30 -4.98 38.60
N VAL A 60 18.07 -4.90 38.09
CA VAL A 60 17.61 -3.74 37.32
C VAL A 60 17.39 -2.59 38.30
N THR A 61 18.11 -1.50 38.10
CA THR A 61 18.05 -0.29 38.94
C THR A 61 16.96 0.67 38.46
N SER A 62 16.86 0.85 37.15
CA SER A 62 15.85 1.66 36.49
C SER A 62 15.51 1.10 35.12
N LEU A 63 14.35 1.52 34.60
CA LEU A 63 13.89 1.20 33.25
C LEU A 63 13.71 2.50 32.48
N ILE A 64 14.09 2.50 31.20
CA ILE A 64 13.93 3.63 30.30
C ILE A 64 12.96 3.21 29.20
N VAL A 65 11.90 3.98 29.02
CA VAL A 65 10.90 3.77 27.98
C VAL A 65 11.17 4.75 26.85
N PHE A 66 11.20 4.24 25.63
CA PHE A 66 11.33 5.00 24.39
C PHE A 66 10.03 4.92 23.60
N ARG A 67 9.73 5.98 22.85
CA ARG A 67 8.56 6.09 21.99
C ARG A 67 8.96 6.64 20.63
N ASP A 68 8.41 6.06 19.56
CA ASP A 68 8.53 6.59 18.19
C ASP A 68 7.26 6.29 17.39
N VAL A 69 7.08 6.99 16.26
CA VAL A 69 6.02 6.76 15.27
C VAL A 69 6.39 5.68 14.25
N LYS A 70 7.61 5.14 14.34
CA LYS A 70 8.10 4.00 13.55
C LYS A 70 8.56 2.86 14.46
N PRO A 71 8.51 1.60 14.00
CA PRO A 71 9.01 0.47 14.79
C PRO A 71 10.48 0.65 15.17
N ILE A 72 10.77 0.54 16.47
CA ILE A 72 12.13 0.57 17.02
C ILE A 72 12.68 -0.85 16.96
N ALA A 73 13.58 -1.11 16.01
CA ALA A 73 14.12 -2.44 15.74
C ALA A 73 15.64 -2.54 15.92
N SER A 74 16.35 -1.43 16.08
CA SER A 74 17.81 -1.42 16.20
C SER A 74 18.34 -0.48 17.28
N TYR A 75 19.58 -0.75 17.71
CA TYR A 75 20.35 0.11 18.63
C TYR A 75 20.55 1.52 18.08
N SER A 76 20.82 1.67 16.77
CA SER A 76 21.09 2.97 16.16
C SER A 76 19.88 3.91 16.21
N GLN A 77 18.67 3.36 16.08
CA GLN A 77 17.42 4.11 16.24
C GLN A 77 17.25 4.56 17.69
N LEU A 78 17.48 3.66 18.65
CA LEU A 78 17.40 3.96 20.07
C LEU A 78 18.35 5.09 20.51
N ALA A 79 19.58 5.10 19.97
CA ALA A 79 20.59 6.11 20.32
C ALA A 79 20.21 7.53 19.85
N ALA A 80 19.40 7.65 18.81
CA ALA A 80 18.91 8.93 18.28
C ALA A 80 17.62 9.41 18.97
N LEU A 81 16.97 8.56 19.77
CA LEU A 81 15.70 8.85 20.42
C LEU A 81 15.90 9.41 21.83
N GLU A 82 15.10 10.41 22.16
CA GLU A 82 14.97 10.88 23.53
C GLU A 82 14.08 9.93 24.35
N PRO A 83 14.42 9.66 25.62
CA PRO A 83 13.61 8.79 26.46
C PRO A 83 12.26 9.43 26.78
N ALA A 84 11.18 8.67 26.60
CA ALA A 84 9.82 9.11 26.91
C ALA A 84 9.55 9.10 28.42
N ALA A 85 10.14 8.15 29.15
CA ALA A 85 10.07 8.08 30.61
C ALA A 85 11.26 7.32 31.20
N THR A 86 11.59 7.62 32.46
CA THR A 86 12.51 6.84 33.28
C THR A 86 11.75 6.38 34.53
N LEU A 87 11.80 5.08 34.78
CA LEU A 87 11.00 4.37 35.77
C LEU A 87 11.90 3.61 36.74
N GLY A 88 11.35 3.21 37.89
CA GLY A 88 12.03 2.36 38.84
C GLY A 88 12.23 0.94 38.28
N GLY A 89 13.29 0.26 38.72
CA GLY A 89 13.58 -1.10 38.24
C GLY A 89 12.52 -2.16 38.57
N GLY A 90 11.59 -1.84 39.47
CA GLY A 90 10.45 -2.69 39.85
C GLY A 90 9.15 -2.39 39.10
N ASP A 91 9.13 -1.38 38.23
CA ASP A 91 7.91 -0.99 37.52
C ASP A 91 7.61 -1.98 36.38
N THR A 92 6.35 -2.36 36.25
CA THR A 92 5.86 -3.33 35.25
C THR A 92 4.95 -2.69 34.20
N GLY A 93 4.76 -1.37 34.25
CA GLY A 93 3.94 -0.65 33.30
C GLY A 93 4.02 0.86 33.45
N TRP A 94 3.60 1.55 32.40
CA TRP A 94 3.59 3.00 32.30
C TRP A 94 2.47 3.45 31.34
N SER A 95 1.89 4.61 31.61
CA SER A 95 0.84 5.19 30.77
C SER A 95 1.40 6.41 30.02
N ASP A 96 1.39 6.31 28.70
CA ASP A 96 1.73 7.42 27.81
C ASP A 96 0.50 8.28 27.51
N SER A 97 0.68 9.58 27.32
CA SER A 97 -0.37 10.51 26.89
C SER A 97 -0.12 10.94 25.45
N ALA A 98 -0.79 10.29 24.49
CA ALA A 98 -0.75 10.65 23.08
C ALA A 98 -1.78 11.76 22.77
N ALA A 99 -1.34 12.80 22.06
CA ALA A 99 -2.20 13.93 21.69
C ALA A 99 -3.07 13.62 20.45
N ASP A 100 -2.56 12.76 19.57
CA ASP A 100 -3.10 12.39 18.28
C ASP A 100 -3.53 10.91 18.23
N TYR A 101 -3.96 10.46 17.05
CA TYR A 101 -4.40 9.08 16.78
C TYR A 101 -3.37 8.30 15.96
N ALA A 102 -2.10 8.73 15.98
CA ALA A 102 -1.03 8.03 15.31
C ALA A 102 -0.71 6.70 16.01
N ASP A 103 -0.12 5.78 15.26
CA ASP A 103 0.40 4.53 15.80
C ASP A 103 1.76 4.79 16.46
N TYR A 104 1.85 4.49 17.76
CA TYR A 104 3.07 4.61 18.55
C TYR A 104 3.69 3.26 18.84
N TYR A 105 5.02 3.22 18.74
CA TYR A 105 5.84 2.06 19.05
C TYR A 105 6.67 2.35 20.28
N TYR A 106 6.75 1.37 21.18
CA TYR A 106 7.44 1.51 22.45
C TYR A 106 8.56 0.49 22.57
N ALA A 107 9.67 0.91 23.17
CA ALA A 107 10.76 0.04 23.57
C ALA A 107 11.14 0.30 25.03
N VAL A 108 11.43 -0.76 25.78
CA VAL A 108 11.79 -0.68 27.20
C VAL A 108 13.17 -1.28 27.40
N ILE A 109 14.07 -0.47 27.97
CA ILE A 109 15.47 -0.82 28.20
C ILE A 109 15.75 -0.80 29.70
N ALA A 110 16.45 -1.82 30.17
CA ALA A 110 16.90 -1.89 31.55
C ALA A 110 18.25 -1.22 31.76
N VAL A 111 18.39 -0.58 32.92
CA VAL A 111 19.65 -0.04 33.42
C VAL A 111 20.07 -0.84 34.65
N THR A 112 21.27 -1.38 34.63
CA THR A 112 21.86 -2.10 35.75
C THR A 112 23.05 -1.32 36.32
N GLY A 113 23.63 -1.80 37.42
CA GLY A 113 24.84 -1.20 37.99
C GLY A 113 26.06 -1.20 37.05
N SER A 114 26.07 -2.05 36.00
CA SER A 114 27.12 -2.07 34.98
C SER A 114 26.84 -1.20 33.75
N GLY A 115 25.68 -0.54 33.69
CA GLY A 115 25.30 0.34 32.58
C GLY A 115 23.94 0.01 31.96
N ARG A 116 23.66 0.66 30.82
CA ARG A 116 22.39 0.51 30.10
C ARG A 116 22.45 -0.68 29.14
N TYR A 117 21.43 -1.54 29.17
CA TYR A 117 21.39 -2.76 28.37
C TYR A 117 20.63 -2.53 27.06
N ASP A 118 21.26 -1.86 26.10
CA ASP A 118 20.66 -1.36 24.86
C ASP A 118 20.39 -2.43 23.77
N ILE A 119 19.95 -3.63 24.17
CA ILE A 119 19.57 -4.68 23.24
C ILE A 119 18.09 -4.54 22.92
N ILE A 120 17.75 -4.39 21.64
CA ILE A 120 16.37 -4.37 21.15
C ILE A 120 16.04 -5.72 20.53
N ILE A 121 14.96 -6.32 21.01
CA ILE A 121 14.39 -7.58 20.53
C ILE A 121 12.89 -7.33 20.25
N PRO A 122 12.49 -7.27 18.97
CA PRO A 122 11.10 -7.11 18.58
C PRO A 122 10.20 -8.17 19.25
N SER A 123 9.01 -7.76 19.68
CA SER A 123 8.01 -8.55 20.41
C SER A 123 8.43 -9.03 21.80
N MET A 124 9.63 -8.72 22.28
CA MET A 124 10.05 -8.99 23.65
C MET A 124 10.10 -7.72 24.47
N ASN A 125 10.97 -6.78 24.10
CA ASN A 125 11.14 -5.50 24.77
C ASN A 125 10.88 -4.30 23.85
N ALA A 126 10.55 -4.53 22.58
CA ALA A 126 10.00 -3.53 21.67
C ALA A 126 8.70 -4.02 21.03
N THR A 127 7.70 -3.16 20.92
CA THR A 127 6.42 -3.48 20.28
C THR A 127 6.54 -3.49 18.76
N VAL A 128 6.00 -4.52 18.09
CA VAL A 128 5.94 -4.60 16.62
C VAL A 128 4.65 -4.01 16.06
N ASN A 129 3.56 -4.09 16.84
CA ASN A 129 2.28 -3.48 16.47
C ASN A 129 2.19 -2.11 17.15
N GLY A 130 1.79 -1.10 16.37
CA GLY A 130 1.55 0.23 16.90
C GLY A 130 0.34 0.24 17.83
N ALA A 131 0.45 0.99 18.92
CA ALA A 131 -0.68 1.30 19.79
C ALA A 131 -1.12 2.74 19.54
N HIS A 132 -2.42 2.93 19.36
CA HIS A 132 -3.03 4.25 19.23
C HIS A 132 -4.13 4.43 20.27
N ARG A 133 -4.51 5.69 20.47
CA ARG A 133 -5.63 6.06 21.33
C ARG A 133 -6.92 5.42 20.85
N LYS A 134 -7.78 4.95 21.76
CA LYS A 134 -9.11 4.44 21.41
C LYS A 134 -9.87 5.51 20.64
N LEU A 135 -10.19 5.21 19.39
CA LEU A 135 -11.03 6.07 18.57
C LEU A 135 -12.39 6.23 19.28
N PRO A 136 -12.95 7.44 19.36
CA PRO A 136 -14.31 7.59 19.84
C PRO A 136 -15.20 6.71 18.97
N GLN A 137 -15.89 5.75 19.59
CA GLN A 137 -16.95 5.03 18.88
C GLN A 137 -17.96 6.10 18.47
N GLN A 138 -18.02 6.39 17.18
CA GLN A 138 -19.18 7.06 16.62
C GLN A 138 -20.38 6.20 17.02
N ASN A 139 -21.30 6.78 17.78
CA ASN A 139 -22.52 6.09 18.19
C ASN A 139 -23.22 5.64 16.92
N ALA A 140 -23.11 4.35 16.58
CA ALA A 140 -23.76 3.73 15.42
C ALA A 140 -25.30 3.81 15.48
N ALA A 141 -25.85 4.37 16.56
CA ALA A 141 -27.28 4.61 16.75
C ALA A 141 -27.79 5.92 16.10
N ALA A 142 -26.92 6.79 15.58
CA ALA A 142 -27.36 8.03 14.90
C ALA A 142 -27.25 7.99 13.37
N ASP A 143 -26.61 6.96 12.80
CA ASP A 143 -26.59 6.74 11.36
C ASP A 143 -27.72 5.76 10.98
N THR A 144 -28.97 6.22 11.06
CA THR A 144 -30.10 5.59 10.36
C THR A 144 -30.04 5.89 8.86
N SER A 145 -28.89 5.66 8.22
CA SER A 145 -28.87 5.48 6.77
C SER A 145 -29.28 4.04 6.50
N ALA A 146 -30.29 3.85 5.65
CA ALA A 146 -30.89 2.57 5.33
C ALA A 146 -29.91 1.51 4.76
N SER A 147 -28.66 1.89 4.53
CA SER A 147 -27.59 1.05 3.98
C SER A 147 -26.74 0.30 5.01
N ALA A 148 -26.86 0.60 6.31
CA ALA A 148 -25.94 0.06 7.32
C ALA A 148 -26.31 -1.32 7.92
N LYS A 149 -27.50 -1.84 7.63
CA LYS A 149 -27.88 -3.22 8.01
C LYS A 149 -28.27 -4.00 6.76
N GLU A 150 -27.36 -4.84 6.29
CA GLU A 150 -27.71 -5.86 5.30
C GLU A 150 -28.79 -6.78 5.91
N LYS A 151 -30.04 -6.60 5.45
CA LYS A 151 -31.16 -7.45 5.86
C LYS A 151 -30.94 -8.80 5.17
N LEU A 152 -30.47 -9.78 5.93
CA LEU A 152 -30.29 -11.15 5.43
C LEU A 152 -31.67 -11.74 5.12
N TYR A 153 -31.95 -11.97 3.84
CA TYR A 153 -33.21 -12.55 3.38
C TYR A 153 -33.14 -14.08 3.43
N PRO A 154 -34.15 -14.78 3.99
CA PRO A 154 -34.26 -16.23 3.87
C PRO A 154 -34.28 -16.69 2.41
N GLN A 155 -33.62 -17.81 2.12
CA GLN A 155 -33.55 -18.42 0.78
C GLN A 155 -34.95 -18.55 0.15
N GLY A 156 -35.13 -17.97 -1.03
CA GLY A 156 -36.40 -18.00 -1.79
C GLY A 156 -37.34 -16.80 -1.57
N THR A 157 -36.98 -15.84 -0.72
CA THR A 157 -37.74 -14.58 -0.59
C THR A 157 -37.13 -13.49 -1.49
N MET A 158 -37.99 -12.73 -2.18
CA MET A 158 -37.54 -11.59 -2.97
C MET A 158 -37.08 -10.46 -2.06
N ARG A 159 -35.95 -9.85 -2.39
CA ARG A 159 -35.44 -8.67 -1.67
C ARG A 159 -36.44 -7.53 -1.83
N GLU A 160 -36.80 -6.89 -0.73
CA GLU A 160 -37.70 -5.72 -0.73
C GLU A 160 -37.07 -4.50 -1.40
N THR A 161 -35.74 -4.38 -1.34
CA THR A 161 -34.98 -3.33 -2.02
C THR A 161 -34.12 -3.95 -3.13
N PRO A 162 -34.26 -3.49 -4.39
CA PRO A 162 -33.35 -3.91 -5.46
C PRO A 162 -31.92 -3.50 -5.12
N LEU A 163 -30.95 -4.19 -5.72
CA LEU A 163 -29.55 -3.78 -5.63
C LEU A 163 -29.41 -2.32 -6.06
N PRO A 164 -28.57 -1.52 -5.37
CA PRO A 164 -28.14 -0.24 -5.91
C PRO A 164 -27.53 -0.50 -7.30
N TYR A 165 -28.15 0.03 -8.34
CA TYR A 165 -27.59 -0.03 -9.68
C TYR A 165 -26.75 1.22 -9.89
N VAL A 166 -25.54 1.04 -10.44
CA VAL A 166 -24.77 2.15 -10.98
C VAL A 166 -25.33 2.38 -12.37
N ASP A 167 -26.00 3.51 -12.56
CA ASP A 167 -26.46 3.91 -13.88
C ASP A 167 -25.25 4.33 -14.72
N LEU A 168 -24.78 3.42 -15.56
CA LEU A 168 -23.64 3.62 -16.45
C LEU A 168 -24.06 4.23 -17.80
N LEU A 169 -25.37 4.41 -18.05
CA LEU A 169 -25.91 4.67 -19.38
C LEU A 169 -26.86 5.87 -19.47
N GLU A 170 -27.36 6.41 -18.35
CA GLU A 170 -28.18 7.63 -18.39
C GLU A 170 -27.32 8.90 -18.44
N GLY A 171 -27.59 9.70 -19.47
CA GLY A 171 -26.96 10.98 -19.74
C GLY A 171 -26.96 11.89 -18.52
N THR A 172 -25.80 12.51 -18.32
CA THR A 172 -25.46 13.46 -17.28
C THR A 172 -26.50 14.57 -17.13
N ASN A 173 -27.51 14.36 -16.29
CA ASN A 173 -28.27 15.47 -15.71
C ASN A 173 -27.52 15.97 -14.48
N THR A 174 -26.99 17.18 -14.65
CA THR A 174 -26.00 17.86 -13.83
C THR A 174 -26.56 18.24 -12.46
N SER A 175 -26.28 17.43 -11.46
CA SER A 175 -25.82 17.95 -10.17
C SER A 175 -24.50 17.25 -9.94
N GLY A 176 -23.42 17.85 -10.44
CA GLY A 176 -22.08 17.28 -10.34
C GLY A 176 -21.87 16.82 -8.90
N THR A 177 -21.66 15.53 -8.71
CA THR A 177 -21.27 14.97 -7.43
C THR A 177 -19.84 15.45 -7.18
N HIS A 178 -19.75 16.67 -6.67
CA HIS A 178 -18.48 17.24 -6.31
C HIS A 178 -18.05 16.61 -4.99
N MET A 179 -16.87 16.03 -5.01
CA MET A 179 -16.18 15.62 -3.80
C MET A 179 -16.18 16.79 -2.81
N GLY A 180 -16.65 16.57 -1.59
CA GLY A 180 -16.65 17.60 -0.55
C GLY A 180 -15.24 18.14 -0.34
N LYS A 181 -15.09 19.45 -0.08
CA LYS A 181 -13.77 20.10 0.03
C LYS A 181 -12.80 19.34 0.92
N GLN A 182 -13.27 18.86 2.07
CA GLN A 182 -12.47 18.07 3.00
C GLN A 182 -11.97 16.74 2.40
N ALA A 183 -12.79 16.07 1.60
CA ALA A 183 -12.40 14.84 0.90
C ALA A 183 -11.44 15.14 -0.27
N GLN A 184 -11.57 16.29 -0.94
CA GLN A 184 -10.59 16.75 -1.94
C GLN A 184 -9.24 17.06 -1.30
N ASP A 185 -9.24 17.75 -0.16
CA ASP A 185 -8.03 18.13 0.56
C ASP A 185 -7.31 16.89 1.10
N GLN A 186 -8.05 15.92 1.63
CA GLN A 186 -7.47 14.67 2.11
C GLN A 186 -6.96 13.79 0.96
N ALA A 187 -7.68 13.72 -0.15
CA ALA A 187 -7.19 13.05 -1.36
C ALA A 187 -5.90 13.68 -1.88
N LYS A 188 -5.79 15.01 -1.84
CA LYS A 188 -4.58 15.76 -2.24
C LYS A 188 -3.39 15.51 -1.31
N LEU A 189 -3.64 15.35 -0.01
CA LEU A 189 -2.61 14.99 0.98
C LEU A 189 -2.13 13.54 0.80
N LEU A 190 -3.06 12.62 0.50
CA LEU A 190 -2.77 11.19 0.28
C LEU A 190 -2.09 10.92 -1.06
N ALA A 191 -2.36 11.74 -2.08
CA ALA A 191 -1.74 11.63 -3.41
C ALA A 191 -0.22 11.93 -3.42
N GLY A 192 0.37 12.28 -2.27
CA GLY A 192 1.81 12.51 -2.16
C GLY A 192 2.25 13.83 -2.77
N ASN A 193 3.50 14.17 -2.52
CA ASN A 193 4.12 15.49 -2.73
C ASN A 193 3.68 16.13 -4.07
N THR A 194 2.89 17.18 -3.96
CA THR A 194 2.40 17.94 -5.13
C THR A 194 3.54 18.56 -5.91
N ALA A 195 4.75 18.65 -5.37
CA ALA A 195 5.94 19.10 -6.08
C ALA A 195 6.52 18.05 -7.05
N GLU A 196 6.35 16.74 -6.79
CA GLU A 196 6.79 15.67 -7.68
C GLU A 196 5.75 15.43 -8.79
N TYR A 197 4.45 15.51 -8.43
CA TYR A 197 3.33 15.61 -9.38
C TYR A 197 3.29 16.94 -10.16
N ALA A 198 3.73 18.06 -9.58
CA ALA A 198 3.82 19.35 -10.27
C ALA A 198 5.11 19.50 -11.10
N ALA A 199 6.17 18.74 -10.81
CA ALA A 199 7.33 18.65 -11.69
C ALA A 199 7.04 17.78 -12.92
N ALA A 200 6.17 16.77 -12.79
CA ALA A 200 5.56 16.05 -13.91
C ALA A 200 4.64 16.94 -14.78
N LYS A 201 4.25 18.12 -14.29
CA LYS A 201 3.35 19.10 -14.94
C LYS A 201 3.98 19.85 -16.11
N LYS A 202 5.25 19.57 -16.45
CA LYS A 202 5.70 19.68 -17.85
C LYS A 202 5.44 18.35 -18.53
N ALA A 203 4.18 17.92 -18.60
CA ALA A 203 3.80 16.77 -19.39
C ALA A 203 4.17 17.13 -20.84
N LYS A 204 5.28 16.58 -21.33
CA LYS A 204 5.62 16.69 -22.74
C LYS A 204 4.57 15.85 -23.48
N PRO A 205 3.93 16.37 -24.54
CA PRO A 205 3.02 15.56 -25.32
C PRO A 205 3.71 14.29 -25.77
N LEU A 206 3.00 13.17 -25.72
CA LEU A 206 3.49 11.90 -26.27
C LEU A 206 3.81 12.07 -27.76
N ASP A 207 4.81 11.32 -28.21
CA ASP A 207 5.12 11.20 -29.64
C ASP A 207 4.06 10.33 -30.33
N VAL A 208 3.77 10.64 -31.58
CA VAL A 208 2.81 9.90 -32.42
C VAL A 208 3.24 8.44 -32.53
N TYR A 209 2.32 7.51 -32.28
CA TYR A 209 2.54 6.09 -32.48
C TYR A 209 1.88 5.63 -33.77
N VAL A 210 2.59 4.84 -34.59
CA VAL A 210 2.05 4.22 -35.79
C VAL A 210 2.36 2.73 -35.72
N PHE A 211 1.35 1.89 -35.92
CA PHE A 211 1.49 0.44 -35.93
C PHE A 211 2.39 -0.01 -37.10
N GLU A 212 3.20 -1.04 -36.87
CA GLU A 212 4.12 -1.60 -37.88
C GLU A 212 3.38 -2.04 -39.15
N GLU A 213 2.15 -2.52 -38.98
CA GLU A 213 1.27 -2.97 -40.04
C GLU A 213 0.80 -1.85 -40.98
N ASP A 214 0.73 -0.62 -40.48
CA ASP A 214 0.22 0.53 -41.25
C ASP A 214 1.36 1.42 -41.79
N LEU A 215 2.62 1.03 -41.61
CA LEU A 215 3.80 1.70 -42.18
C LEU A 215 4.02 1.38 -43.66
N VAL A 216 3.55 0.22 -44.12
CA VAL A 216 3.72 -0.27 -45.50
C VAL A 216 2.37 -0.26 -46.20
N SER A 217 2.34 0.11 -47.48
CA SER A 217 1.11 0.05 -48.28
C SER A 217 0.65 -1.40 -48.42
N PRO A 218 -0.55 -1.77 -47.94
CA PRO A 218 -1.08 -3.12 -48.07
C PRO A 218 -1.56 -3.41 -49.51
N ASP A 219 -1.68 -4.70 -49.84
CA ASP A 219 -2.05 -5.19 -51.19
C ASP A 219 -3.53 -4.91 -51.56
N GLY A 220 -4.37 -4.48 -50.60
CA GLY A 220 -5.75 -4.06 -50.81
C GLY A 220 -6.66 -4.31 -49.59
N GLY A 221 -7.96 -4.03 -49.74
CA GLY A 221 -8.97 -4.33 -48.72
C GLY A 221 -9.18 -3.22 -47.68
N ASP A 222 -9.67 -3.59 -46.49
CA ASP A 222 -9.97 -2.66 -45.41
C ASP A 222 -8.72 -1.94 -44.87
N ASP A 223 -7.58 -2.63 -44.86
CA ASP A 223 -6.29 -2.07 -44.44
C ASP A 223 -5.85 -0.92 -45.36
N TYR A 224 -6.16 -0.98 -46.66
CA TYR A 224 -5.85 0.10 -47.61
C TYR A 224 -6.63 1.38 -47.30
N PHE A 225 -7.91 1.27 -46.90
CA PHE A 225 -8.71 2.45 -46.56
C PHE A 225 -8.19 3.13 -45.28
N LEU A 226 -7.75 2.34 -44.30
CA LEU A 226 -7.11 2.89 -43.10
C LEU A 226 -5.77 3.56 -43.46
N PHE A 227 -4.93 2.89 -44.25
CA PHE A 227 -3.66 3.43 -44.72
C PHE A 227 -3.84 4.75 -45.47
N ASP A 228 -4.78 4.84 -46.42
CA ASP A 228 -5.01 6.07 -47.17
C ASP A 228 -5.56 7.20 -46.27
N ALA A 229 -6.47 6.90 -45.34
CA ALA A 229 -6.95 7.87 -44.37
C ALA A 229 -5.81 8.43 -43.51
N LEU A 230 -4.93 7.57 -42.98
CA LEU A 230 -3.79 7.98 -42.16
C LEU A 230 -2.77 8.79 -42.98
N ARG A 231 -2.41 8.33 -44.18
CA ARG A 231 -1.46 9.00 -45.06
C ARG A 231 -1.95 10.39 -45.47
N THR A 232 -3.24 10.54 -45.75
CA THR A 232 -3.82 11.81 -46.21
C THR A 232 -4.06 12.83 -45.11
N THR A 233 -4.31 12.39 -43.87
CA THR A 233 -4.69 13.29 -42.76
C THR A 233 -3.72 13.21 -41.58
N PHE A 234 -3.57 12.04 -40.96
CA PHE A 234 -2.82 11.81 -39.72
C PHE A 234 -1.32 12.09 -39.88
N ILE A 235 -0.69 11.55 -40.93
CA ILE A 235 0.74 11.78 -41.23
C ILE A 235 1.00 13.25 -41.60
N ARG A 236 0.02 13.93 -42.18
CA ARG A 236 0.07 15.37 -42.47
C ARG A 236 -0.23 16.24 -41.23
N LYS A 237 -0.35 15.65 -40.04
CA LYS A 237 -0.67 16.31 -38.76
C LYS A 237 -2.02 17.04 -38.73
N LYS A 238 -2.94 16.68 -39.62
CA LYS A 238 -4.28 17.27 -39.68
C LYS A 238 -5.23 16.48 -38.79
N TYR A 239 -5.06 16.57 -37.47
CA TYR A 239 -5.73 15.68 -36.51
C TYR A 239 -7.25 15.85 -36.45
N THR A 240 -7.77 17.07 -36.66
CA THR A 240 -9.21 17.35 -36.72
C THR A 240 -9.86 16.70 -37.95
N GLU A 241 -9.24 16.85 -39.12
CA GLU A 241 -9.66 16.17 -40.36
C GLU A 241 -9.51 14.64 -40.23
N SER A 242 -8.45 14.19 -39.55
CA SER A 242 -8.18 12.77 -39.33
C SER A 242 -9.25 12.10 -38.47
N ALA A 243 -9.66 12.74 -37.38
CA ALA A 243 -10.75 12.26 -36.55
C ALA A 243 -12.06 12.11 -37.35
N ALA A 244 -12.37 13.05 -38.25
CA ALA A 244 -13.54 12.96 -39.12
C ALA A 244 -13.43 11.80 -40.14
N ALA A 245 -12.27 11.62 -40.77
CA ALA A 245 -12.01 10.53 -41.70
C ALA A 245 -12.09 9.14 -41.03
N LEU A 246 -11.50 9.01 -39.84
CA LEU A 246 -11.52 7.78 -39.04
C LEU A 246 -12.92 7.45 -38.53
N ASN A 247 -13.69 8.44 -38.07
CA ASN A 247 -15.11 8.23 -37.70
C ASN A 247 -15.95 7.75 -38.89
N LYS A 248 -15.70 8.29 -40.10
CA LYS A 248 -16.37 7.81 -41.32
C LYS A 248 -16.00 6.35 -41.63
N LEU A 249 -14.73 5.97 -41.42
CA LEU A 249 -14.27 4.60 -41.59
C LEU A 249 -14.94 3.65 -40.58
N LEU A 250 -15.01 4.05 -39.30
CA LEU A 250 -15.67 3.29 -38.23
C LEU A 250 -17.18 3.18 -38.39
N GLY A 251 -17.82 4.12 -39.11
CA GLY A 251 -19.24 4.06 -39.47
C GLY A 251 -19.57 3.01 -40.56
N THR A 252 -18.55 2.44 -41.19
CA THR A 252 -18.72 1.33 -42.15
C THR A 252 -18.31 0.01 -41.52
N ASN A 253 -18.96 -1.10 -41.87
CA ASN A 253 -18.59 -2.41 -41.34
C ASN A 253 -17.21 -2.81 -41.91
N ARG A 254 -16.21 -2.92 -41.03
CA ARG A 254 -14.81 -3.24 -41.36
C ARG A 254 -14.34 -4.43 -40.54
N SER A 255 -13.23 -5.04 -40.97
CA SER A 255 -12.57 -6.08 -40.17
C SER A 255 -12.30 -5.61 -38.74
N GLU A 256 -12.37 -6.54 -37.78
CA GLU A 256 -12.18 -6.20 -36.37
C GLU A 256 -10.79 -5.62 -36.09
N GLY A 257 -9.75 -6.13 -36.77
CA GLY A 257 -8.38 -5.64 -36.64
C GLY A 257 -8.27 -4.16 -37.05
N VAL A 258 -8.80 -3.82 -38.23
CA VAL A 258 -8.83 -2.44 -38.74
C VAL A 258 -9.66 -1.55 -37.82
N THR A 259 -10.79 -2.04 -37.33
CA THR A 259 -11.66 -1.29 -36.40
C THR A 259 -10.92 -0.94 -35.10
N ARG A 260 -10.17 -1.89 -34.53
CA ARG A 260 -9.38 -1.68 -33.30
C ARG A 260 -8.25 -0.66 -33.53
N ARG A 261 -7.49 -0.80 -34.63
CA ARG A 261 -6.42 0.16 -34.97
C ARG A 261 -6.98 1.55 -35.29
N ALA A 262 -8.07 1.63 -36.06
CA ALA A 262 -8.74 2.89 -36.38
C ALA A 262 -9.26 3.62 -35.12
N LYS A 263 -9.81 2.88 -34.14
CA LYS A 263 -10.19 3.45 -32.84
C LYS A 263 -8.98 3.97 -32.05
N PHE A 264 -7.85 3.28 -32.10
CA PHE A 264 -6.62 3.76 -31.46
C PHE A 264 -6.15 5.09 -32.08
N TYR A 265 -6.04 5.16 -33.41
CA TYR A 265 -5.67 6.39 -34.12
C TYR A 265 -6.68 7.53 -33.94
N LEU A 266 -7.96 7.20 -33.75
CA LEU A 266 -8.99 8.18 -33.42
C LEU A 266 -8.73 8.79 -32.03
N GLY A 267 -8.37 7.97 -31.05
CA GLY A 267 -7.96 8.42 -29.71
C GLY A 267 -6.75 9.35 -29.77
N GLU A 268 -5.72 8.98 -30.53
CA GLU A 268 -4.54 9.84 -30.75
C GLU A 268 -4.92 11.15 -31.46
N SER A 269 -5.79 11.09 -32.46
CA SER A 269 -6.26 12.29 -33.16
C SER A 269 -7.01 13.24 -32.22
N TYR A 270 -7.86 12.72 -31.32
CA TYR A 270 -8.51 13.55 -30.30
C TYR A 270 -7.53 14.13 -29.28
N TYR A 271 -6.53 13.34 -28.87
CA TYR A 271 -5.47 13.80 -27.97
C TYR A 271 -4.70 14.99 -28.56
N PHE A 272 -4.24 14.88 -29.81
CA PHE A 272 -3.54 15.98 -30.48
C PHE A 272 -4.45 17.13 -30.89
N SER A 273 -5.77 16.92 -30.97
CA SER A 273 -6.75 18.00 -31.17
C SER A 273 -7.11 18.73 -29.88
N GLY A 274 -6.55 18.35 -28.73
CA GLY A 274 -6.86 18.93 -27.41
C GLY A 274 -8.19 18.45 -26.81
N ASN A 275 -8.88 17.51 -27.46
CA ASN A 275 -10.12 16.93 -26.95
C ASN A 275 -9.82 15.69 -26.10
N TYR A 276 -9.19 15.92 -24.94
CA TYR A 276 -8.73 14.85 -24.06
C TYR A 276 -9.88 14.00 -23.48
N GLN A 277 -11.07 14.57 -23.30
CA GLN A 277 -12.25 13.83 -22.82
C GLN A 277 -12.64 12.73 -23.80
N GLU A 278 -12.76 13.05 -25.09
CA GLU A 278 -13.10 12.07 -26.12
C GLU A 278 -11.93 11.12 -26.41
N ALA A 279 -10.68 11.58 -26.25
CA ALA A 279 -9.50 10.72 -26.35
C ALA A 279 -9.56 9.58 -25.31
N VAL A 280 -9.76 9.91 -24.02
CA VAL A 280 -9.86 8.92 -22.95
C VAL A 280 -10.99 7.93 -23.21
N LYS A 281 -12.19 8.41 -23.55
CA LYS A 281 -13.32 7.53 -23.89
C LYS A 281 -12.96 6.56 -25.00
N THR A 282 -12.32 7.06 -26.06
CA THR A 282 -11.95 6.23 -27.20
C THR A 282 -10.89 5.18 -26.82
N PHE A 283 -9.85 5.57 -26.06
CA PHE A 283 -8.81 4.65 -25.60
C PHE A 283 -9.34 3.56 -24.67
N LEU A 284 -10.34 3.87 -23.83
CA LEU A 284 -11.01 2.87 -22.98
C LEU A 284 -11.73 1.79 -23.80
N THR A 285 -12.22 2.12 -25.01
CA THR A 285 -12.86 1.09 -25.86
C THR A 285 -11.87 0.08 -26.46
N VAL A 286 -10.58 0.41 -26.46
CA VAL A 286 -9.50 -0.43 -27.03
C VAL A 286 -8.51 -0.90 -25.96
N SER A 287 -8.77 -0.62 -24.68
CA SER A 287 -7.88 -0.97 -23.56
C SER A 287 -7.67 -2.47 -23.43
N ASP A 288 -8.69 -3.27 -23.74
CA ASP A 288 -8.64 -4.73 -23.63
C ASP A 288 -7.66 -5.34 -24.66
N VAL A 289 -7.48 -4.67 -25.80
CA VAL A 289 -6.62 -5.15 -26.89
C VAL A 289 -5.20 -4.59 -26.74
N TYR A 290 -5.07 -3.31 -26.38
CA TYR A 290 -3.79 -2.62 -26.29
C TYR A 290 -3.56 -2.02 -24.89
N PRO A 291 -3.50 -2.82 -23.82
CA PRO A 291 -3.53 -2.32 -22.44
C PRO A 291 -2.32 -1.43 -22.11
N VAL A 292 -1.12 -1.80 -22.60
CA VAL A 292 0.11 -1.04 -22.31
C VAL A 292 0.11 0.31 -23.02
N LEU A 293 -0.28 0.33 -24.30
CA LEU A 293 -0.31 1.56 -25.10
C LEU A 293 -1.39 2.50 -24.60
N THR A 294 -2.63 2.01 -24.48
CA THR A 294 -3.79 2.81 -24.06
C THR A 294 -3.60 3.39 -22.67
N LYS A 295 -3.03 2.64 -21.72
CA LYS A 295 -2.71 3.17 -20.38
C LYS A 295 -1.84 4.42 -20.46
N LYS A 296 -0.76 4.37 -21.25
CA LYS A 296 0.17 5.50 -21.42
C LYS A 296 -0.55 6.74 -21.98
N TRP A 297 -1.43 6.53 -22.96
CA TRP A 297 -2.22 7.61 -23.57
C TRP A 297 -3.32 8.15 -22.65
N ILE A 298 -3.99 7.28 -21.89
CA ILE A 298 -5.01 7.67 -20.91
C ILE A 298 -4.39 8.49 -19.79
N ASP A 299 -3.29 8.01 -19.19
CA ASP A 299 -2.57 8.70 -18.13
C ASP A 299 -2.18 10.12 -18.60
N SER A 300 -1.58 10.22 -19.79
CA SER A 300 -1.21 11.51 -20.36
C SER A 300 -2.42 12.40 -20.67
N SER A 301 -3.51 11.85 -21.21
CA SER A 301 -4.73 12.63 -21.49
C SER A 301 -5.33 13.21 -20.21
N LEU A 302 -5.35 12.43 -19.13
CA LEU A 302 -5.84 12.86 -17.82
C LEU A 302 -4.95 13.94 -17.20
N ASP A 303 -3.63 13.84 -17.38
CA ASP A 303 -2.69 14.87 -16.94
C ASP A 303 -3.00 16.23 -17.60
N PHE A 304 -3.29 16.24 -18.91
CA PHE A 304 -3.67 17.46 -19.64
C PHE A 304 -5.08 17.97 -19.29
N MET A 305 -6.03 17.10 -18.96
CA MET A 305 -7.38 17.52 -18.51
C MET A 305 -7.37 18.33 -17.20
N ASN A 306 -6.39 18.07 -16.34
CA ASN A 306 -6.25 18.75 -15.04
C ASN A 306 -5.57 20.13 -15.14
N ILE A 307 -5.14 20.53 -16.35
CA ILE A 307 -4.56 21.85 -16.62
C ILE A 307 -5.70 22.81 -17.01
N PRO A 308 -5.88 23.96 -16.33
CA PRO A 308 -6.89 24.93 -16.73
C PRO A 308 -6.65 25.38 -18.18
N ALA A 309 -7.72 25.47 -18.97
CA ALA A 309 -7.70 25.60 -20.44
C ALA A 309 -6.82 26.72 -21.04
N GLY A 310 -6.33 27.67 -20.21
CA GLY A 310 -5.40 28.73 -20.62
C GLY A 310 -3.92 28.32 -20.69
N ASP A 311 -3.52 27.20 -20.07
CA ASP A 311 -2.14 26.71 -20.01
C ASP A 311 -1.93 25.43 -20.85
N ILE A 312 -2.95 24.97 -21.58
CA ILE A 312 -2.79 23.87 -22.53
C ILE A 312 -1.84 24.37 -23.62
N PRO A 313 -0.65 23.77 -23.80
CA PRO A 313 0.24 24.17 -24.87
C PRO A 313 -0.54 24.03 -26.18
N PRO A 314 -0.58 25.07 -27.04
CA PRO A 314 -1.28 24.96 -28.30
C PRO A 314 -0.70 23.73 -29.01
N ALA A 315 -1.59 22.79 -29.33
CA ALA A 315 -1.29 21.78 -30.33
C ALA A 315 -1.30 22.50 -31.69
N ASP A 316 -0.34 23.40 -31.90
CA ASP A 316 -0.24 24.10 -33.16
C ASP A 316 1.18 24.54 -33.53
N VAL A 317 1.47 24.27 -34.80
CA VAL A 317 2.52 24.81 -35.65
C VAL A 317 3.94 24.87 -35.06
N SER A 318 4.68 23.78 -35.23
CA SER A 318 6.10 23.93 -35.55
C SER A 318 6.28 23.58 -37.04
N GLN A 319 6.30 24.66 -37.83
CA GLN A 319 6.78 24.87 -39.21
C GLN A 319 6.89 23.65 -40.14
#